data_AF-A0A8D8I0V7-F1
#
_entry.id   AF-A0A8D8I0V7-F1
#
_cell.length_a   1.000
_cell.length_b   1.000
_cell.length_c   1.000
_cell.angle_alpha   90.00
_cell.angle_beta   90.00
_cell.angle_gamma   90.00
#
_symmetry.space_group_name_H-M   'P 1'
#
loop_
_entity.id
_entity.type
_entity.pdbx_description
1 polymer ?
#
loop_
_entity_poly.entity_id
_entity_poly.type
_entity_poly.pdbx_seq_one_letter_code
_entity_poly.pdbx_strand_id
1 'polypeptide(L)'
;MVKMRQRLSLAKSVRYRRPPRPDLERLKLPEVASRYAHSLEAALPGEGELLEAPLEDCWRSVKAAITNAAESTIGFVERGRRNDWFDEECRAILEEKNAARQ
;
A
#
# COMPACT_ATOMS: atom_id res chain seq x y z
N MET A 1 34.79 15.89 21.02
CA MET A 1 33.35 15.97 21.33
C MET A 1 32.65 16.65 20.15
N VAL A 2 32.24 15.90 19.12
CA VAL A 2 31.71 16.46 17.86
C VAL A 2 30.20 16.59 17.98
N LYS A 3 29.73 17.85 17.95
CA LYS A 3 28.34 18.27 18.12
C LYS A 3 27.43 17.63 17.06
N MET A 4 26.39 16.93 17.50
CA MET A 4 25.32 16.35 16.66
C MET A 4 24.65 17.44 15.81
N ARG A 5 25.11 17.63 14.57
CA ARG A 5 24.37 18.36 13.53
C ARG A 5 23.45 17.42 12.76
N GLN A 6 22.68 16.57 13.43
CA GLN A 6 21.67 15.76 12.76
C GLN A 6 20.46 16.63 12.38
N ARG A 7 20.57 17.25 11.20
CA ARG A 7 19.52 17.55 10.21
C ARG A 7 18.09 17.72 10.75
N LEU A 8 17.77 18.94 11.20
CA LEU A 8 16.39 19.43 11.35
C LEU A 8 15.49 19.17 10.12
N SER A 9 16.09 19.00 8.92
CA SER A 9 15.38 18.65 7.69
C SER A 9 14.66 17.30 7.74
N LEU A 10 15.06 16.38 8.64
CA LEU A 10 14.47 15.04 8.76
C LEU A 10 13.33 14.98 9.80
N ALA A 11 13.28 15.90 10.75
CA ALA A 11 12.20 15.94 11.75
C ALA A 11 10.83 16.25 11.13
N LYS A 12 10.82 17.03 10.03
CA LYS A 12 9.60 17.36 9.26
C LYS A 12 9.29 16.37 8.13
N SER A 13 10.18 15.44 7.82
CA SER A 13 9.88 14.41 6.82
C SER A 13 9.08 13.29 7.47
N VAL A 14 7.77 13.45 7.54
CA VAL A 14 6.88 12.30 7.71
C VAL A 14 7.22 11.36 6.56
N ARG A 15 7.88 10.24 6.86
CA ARG A 15 8.26 9.26 5.86
C ARG A 15 6.97 8.77 5.20
N TYR A 16 6.69 9.25 4.00
CA TYR A 16 5.55 8.79 3.22
C TYR A 16 5.64 7.27 3.08
N ARG A 17 4.72 6.56 3.75
CA ARG A 17 4.58 5.12 3.58
C ARG A 17 3.78 4.94 2.30
N ARG A 18 4.45 4.49 1.24
CA ARG A 18 3.77 4.11 0.00
C ARG A 18 2.71 3.06 0.34
N PRO A 19 1.44 3.24 -0.10
CA PRO A 19 0.42 2.22 0.08
C PRO A 19 0.85 0.93 -0.62
N PRO A 20 0.47 -0.24 -0.07
CA PRO A 20 0.78 -1.53 -0.68
C PRO A 20 0.12 -1.61 -2.07
N ARG A 21 0.81 -2.27 -3.01
CA ARG A 21 0.35 -2.40 -4.39
C ARG A 21 -0.46 -3.70 -4.53
N PRO A 22 -1.65 -3.67 -5.14
CA PRO A 22 -2.42 -4.90 -5.39
C PRO A 22 -1.68 -5.85 -6.34
N ASP A 23 -1.83 -7.15 -6.11
CA ASP A 23 -1.21 -8.18 -6.94
C ASP A 23 -2.02 -8.48 -8.21
N LEU A 24 -1.63 -7.82 -9.31
CA LEU A 24 -2.29 -7.96 -10.60
C LEU A 24 -2.02 -9.31 -11.28
N GLU A 25 -0.96 -10.04 -10.88
CA GLU A 25 -0.68 -11.37 -11.44
C GLU A 25 -1.77 -12.36 -11.06
N ARG A 26 -2.31 -12.23 -9.83
CA ARG A 26 -3.44 -13.05 -9.38
C ARG A 26 -4.71 -12.79 -10.17
N LEU A 27 -4.89 -11.59 -10.72
CA LEU A 27 -6.04 -11.25 -11.56
C LEU A 27 -5.99 -11.92 -12.94
N LYS A 28 -4.83 -12.42 -13.37
CA LYS A 28 -4.71 -13.21 -14.61
C LYS A 28 -5.34 -14.60 -14.49
N LEU A 29 -5.54 -15.08 -13.26
CA LEU A 29 -6.24 -16.34 -13.00
C LEU A 29 -7.75 -16.11 -13.14
N PRO A 30 -8.45 -16.84 -14.04
CA PRO A 30 -9.85 -16.57 -14.35
C PRO A 30 -10.77 -16.76 -13.13
N GLU A 31 -10.47 -17.72 -12.26
CA GLU A 31 -11.22 -17.96 -11.02
C GLU A 31 -11.14 -16.78 -10.05
N VAL A 32 -9.96 -16.18 -9.92
CA VAL A 32 -9.72 -15.04 -9.05
C VAL A 32 -10.39 -13.80 -9.62
N ALA A 33 -10.36 -13.63 -10.95
CA ALA A 33 -11.05 -12.54 -11.64
C ALA A 33 -12.57 -12.61 -11.43
N SER A 34 -13.18 -13.79 -11.58
CA SER A 34 -14.61 -13.98 -11.32
C SER A 34 -14.97 -13.70 -9.87
N ARG A 35 -14.14 -14.16 -8.91
CA ARG A 35 -14.36 -13.88 -7.48
C ARG A 35 -14.26 -12.39 -7.17
N TYR A 36 -13.29 -11.70 -7.76
CA TYR A 36 -13.15 -10.26 -7.62
C TYR A 36 -14.36 -9.52 -8.19
N ALA A 37 -14.80 -9.86 -9.40
CA ALA A 37 -15.98 -9.26 -10.02
C ALA A 37 -17.23 -9.43 -9.14
N HIS A 38 -17.47 -10.64 -8.62
CA HIS A 38 -18.61 -10.92 -7.75
C HIS A 38 -18.51 -10.14 -6.42
N SER A 39 -17.32 -10.08 -5.82
CA SER A 39 -17.10 -9.28 -4.60
C SER A 39 -17.28 -7.79 -4.84
N LEU A 40 -16.95 -7.30 -6.03
CA LEU A 40 -17.07 -5.90 -6.38
C LEU A 40 -18.53 -5.52 -6.63
N GLU A 41 -19.26 -6.35 -7.38
CA GLU A 41 -20.68 -6.15 -7.66
C GLU A 41 -21.52 -6.13 -6.38
N ALA A 42 -21.20 -6.99 -5.41
CA ALA A 42 -21.85 -7.00 -4.11
C ALA A 42 -21.51 -5.80 -3.22
N ALA A 43 -20.36 -5.15 -3.44
CA ALA A 43 -19.87 -4.04 -2.61
C ALA A 43 -20.14 -2.65 -3.21
N LEU A 44 -20.44 -2.58 -4.50
CA LEU A 44 -20.73 -1.30 -5.16
C LEU A 44 -22.12 -0.80 -4.74
N PRO A 45 -22.25 0.48 -4.35
CA PRO A 45 -23.54 1.08 -4.06
C PRO A 45 -24.39 1.15 -5.34
N GLY A 46 -25.70 1.01 -5.18
CA GLY A 46 -26.64 1.12 -6.29
C GLY A 46 -26.68 2.55 -6.86
N GLU A 47 -27.08 2.70 -8.11
CA GLU A 47 -27.18 4.02 -8.77
C GLU A 47 -28.05 5.02 -8.00
N GLY A 48 -29.12 4.54 -7.34
CA GLY A 48 -29.99 5.37 -6.51
C GLY A 48 -29.31 5.92 -5.25
N GLU A 49 -28.41 5.15 -4.62
CA GLU A 49 -27.68 5.59 -3.42
C GLU A 49 -26.59 6.63 -3.77
N LEU A 50 -26.04 6.55 -4.98
CA LEU A 50 -25.02 7.47 -5.48
C LEU A 50 -25.59 8.84 -5.88
N LEU A 51 -26.88 8.92 -6.21
CA LEU A 51 -27.55 10.16 -6.60
C LEU A 51 -27.94 11.03 -5.40
N GLU A 52 -28.21 10.41 -4.26
CA GLU A 52 -28.64 11.10 -3.02
C GLU A 52 -27.45 11.62 -2.19
N ALA A 53 -26.26 11.06 -2.38
CA ALA A 53 -25.08 11.40 -1.59
C ALA A 53 -24.21 12.50 -2.24
N PRO A 54 -23.46 13.29 -1.44
CA PRO A 54 -22.47 14.22 -1.95
C PRO A 54 -21.40 13.50 -2.78
N LEU A 55 -20.93 14.13 -3.86
CA LEU A 55 -19.95 13.54 -4.80
C LEU A 55 -18.72 12.93 -4.11
N GLU A 56 -18.19 13.61 -3.08
CA GLU A 56 -17.02 13.13 -2.32
C GLU A 56 -17.31 11.84 -1.55
N ASP A 57 -18.51 11.71 -1.00
CA ASP A 57 -18.92 10.51 -0.27
C ASP A 57 -19.18 9.36 -1.24
N CYS A 58 -19.79 9.64 -2.40
CA CYS A 58 -19.92 8.67 -3.50
C CYS A 58 -18.55 8.14 -3.94
N TRP A 59 -17.60 9.05 -4.17
CA TRP A 59 -16.25 8.69 -4.56
C TRP A 59 -15.54 7.85 -3.49
N ARG A 60 -15.69 8.22 -2.21
CA ARG A 60 -15.14 7.44 -1.09
C ARG A 60 -15.72 6.04 -1.03
N SER A 61 -17.03 5.89 -1.20
CA SER A 61 -17.72 4.59 -1.18
C SER A 61 -17.26 3.69 -2.32
N VAL A 62 -17.25 4.20 -3.56
CA VAL A 62 -16.78 3.44 -4.73
C VAL A 62 -15.30 3.05 -4.57
N LYS A 63 -14.46 3.99 -4.14
CA LYS A 63 -13.04 3.73 -3.90
C LYS A 63 -12.85 2.65 -2.84
N ALA A 64 -13.59 2.72 -1.73
CA ALA A 64 -13.51 1.75 -0.65
C ALA A 64 -13.96 0.36 -1.12
N ALA A 65 -15.05 0.27 -1.87
CA ALA A 65 -15.52 -0.99 -2.46
C ALA A 65 -14.44 -1.65 -3.32
N ILE A 66 -13.81 -0.88 -4.22
CA ILE A 66 -12.72 -1.37 -5.08
C ILE A 66 -11.52 -1.82 -4.24
N THR A 67 -11.06 -0.99 -3.29
CA THR A 67 -9.85 -1.32 -2.50
C THR A 67 -10.06 -2.52 -1.59
N ASN A 68 -11.24 -2.63 -0.96
CA ASN A 68 -11.54 -3.73 -0.04
C ASN A 68 -11.76 -5.05 -0.79
N ALA A 69 -12.44 -5.01 -1.94
CA ALA A 69 -12.59 -6.18 -2.81
C ALA A 69 -11.23 -6.65 -3.35
N ALA A 70 -10.35 -5.72 -3.72
CA ALA A 70 -8.99 -6.05 -4.15
C ALA A 70 -8.19 -6.68 -3.01
N GLU A 71 -8.23 -6.09 -1.81
CA GLU A 71 -7.52 -6.60 -0.64
C GLU A 71 -7.97 -8.03 -0.27
N SER A 72 -9.28 -8.30 -0.28
CA SER A 72 -9.81 -9.61 0.08
C SER A 72 -9.54 -10.70 -0.97
N THR A 73 -9.49 -10.34 -2.26
CA THR A 73 -9.43 -11.33 -3.35
C THR A 73 -8.04 -11.52 -3.95
N ILE A 74 -7.34 -10.44 -4.28
CA ILE A 74 -6.00 -10.46 -4.90
C ILE A 74 -4.92 -10.11 -3.88
N GLY A 75 -5.23 -9.38 -2.81
CA GLY A 75 -4.24 -8.99 -1.81
C GLY A 75 -3.16 -8.08 -2.41
N PHE A 76 -2.02 -8.00 -1.72
CA PHE A 76 -0.94 -7.09 -2.08
C PHE A 76 0.34 -7.81 -2.47
N VAL A 77 1.10 -7.19 -3.39
CA VAL A 77 2.45 -7.60 -3.75
C VAL A 77 3.35 -7.43 -2.53
N GLU A 78 3.97 -8.52 -2.10
CA GLU A 78 5.01 -8.46 -1.08
C GLU A 78 6.15 -7.56 -1.52
N ARG A 79 6.78 -6.88 -0.57
CA ARG A 79 8.00 -6.14 -0.89
C ARG A 79 9.04 -7.15 -1.37
N GLY A 80 9.43 -7.03 -2.64
CA GLY A 80 10.49 -7.83 -3.22
C GLY A 80 11.72 -7.84 -2.30
N ARG A 81 12.37 -9.00 -2.21
CA ARG A 81 13.64 -9.13 -1.50
C ARG A 81 14.60 -8.06 -2.01
N ARG A 82 15.45 -7.56 -1.10
CA ARG A 82 16.53 -6.66 -1.51
C ARG A 82 17.33 -7.40 -2.60
N ASN A 83 17.63 -6.69 -3.68
CA ASN A 83 18.32 -7.23 -4.87
C ASN A 83 19.56 -8.04 -4.46
N ASP A 84 20.03 -8.92 -5.34
CA ASP A 84 21.18 -9.80 -5.06
C ASP A 84 22.48 -9.03 -4.77
N TRP A 85 22.58 -7.76 -5.18
CA TRP A 85 23.70 -6.88 -4.82
C TRP A 85 23.65 -6.38 -3.36
N PHE A 86 22.52 -6.58 -2.67
CA PHE A 86 22.34 -6.20 -1.27
C PHE A 86 22.75 -7.38 -0.38
N ASP A 87 24.04 -7.40 -0.08
CA ASP A 87 24.69 -8.42 0.73
C ASP A 87 24.67 -8.10 2.23
N GLU A 88 25.38 -8.93 3.00
CA GLU A 88 25.46 -8.83 4.46
C GLU A 88 26.25 -7.58 4.90
N GLU A 89 27.23 -7.12 4.12
CA GLU A 89 27.98 -5.90 4.40
C GLU A 89 27.06 -4.67 4.30
N CYS A 90 26.27 -4.61 3.22
CA CYS A 90 25.23 -3.59 3.05
C CYS A 90 24.20 -3.62 4.19
N ARG A 91 23.88 -4.82 4.72
CA ARG A 91 22.94 -4.99 5.84
C ARG A 91 23.52 -4.44 7.14
N ALA A 92 24.73 -4.85 7.49
CA ALA A 92 25.40 -4.46 8.73
C ALA A 92 25.55 -2.94 8.85
N ILE A 93 26.01 -2.27 7.78
CA ILE A 93 26.16 -0.79 7.76
C ILE A 93 24.81 -0.09 7.96
N LEU A 94 23.74 -0.66 7.39
CA LEU A 94 22.41 -0.08 7.47
C LEU A 94 21.79 -0.28 8.86
N GLU A 95 22.05 -1.42 9.50
CA GLU A 95 21.67 -1.71 10.88
C GLU A 95 22.42 -0.84 11.87
N GLU A 96 23.74 -0.69 11.74
CA GLU A 96 24.56 0.22 12.57
C GLU A 96 24.04 1.67 12.48
N LYS A 97 23.75 2.14 11.26
CA LYS A 97 23.15 3.46 11.05
C LYS A 97 21.76 3.59 11.68
N ASN A 98 20.97 2.51 11.72
CA ASN A 98 19.64 2.52 12.33
C ASN A 98 19.72 2.42 13.86
N ALA A 99 20.66 1.67 14.41
CA ALA A 99 20.91 1.57 15.85
C ALA A 99 21.38 2.92 16.40
N ALA A 100 22.28 3.62 15.70
CA ALA A 100 22.70 4.98 16.04
C ALA A 100 21.61 6.07 15.82
N ARG A 101 20.42 5.68 15.34
CA ARG A 101 19.23 6.55 15.20
C ARG A 101 18.16 6.31 16.27
N GLN A 102 18.26 5.23 17.06
CA GLN A 102 17.42 5.05 18.26
C GLN A 102 18.00 5.86 19.41
#